data_AF-A0A959FQF6-F1
#
_entry.id   AF-A0A959FQF6-F1
#
_cell.length_a   1.000
_cell.length_b   1.000
_cell.length_c   1.000
_cell.angle_alpha   90.00
_cell.angle_beta   90.00
_cell.angle_gamma   90.00
#
_symmetry.space_group_name_H-M   'P 1'
#
loop_
_entity.id
_entity.type
_entity.pdbx_description
1 polymer ?
#
loop_
_entity_poly.entity_id
_entity_poly.type
_entity_poly.pdbx_seq_one_letter_code
_entity_poly.pdbx_strand_id
1 'polypeptide(L)'
;MLTEADRTALAEAGITNIDRLASAAAAFLRAHPIYEAQPVLNALSEAEEAFLRGAGARGVGTWSDDSAADNVAVIAGEFAQMVTTALGQKDVAALLGVGTSRVRQKLEAGELYALRTTGGRVCPRFQFGP
;
A
#
# COMPACT_ATOMS: atom_id res chain seq x y z
N MET A 1 14.37 -9.33 -16.87
CA MET A 1 13.77 -10.67 -17.04
C MET A 1 13.67 -11.33 -15.68
N LEU A 2 12.58 -12.03 -15.36
CA LEU A 2 12.44 -12.77 -14.09
C LEU A 2 13.56 -13.81 -13.94
N THR A 3 14.27 -13.74 -12.82
CA THR A 3 15.32 -14.71 -12.46
C THR A 3 14.69 -16.03 -12.01
N GLU A 4 15.49 -17.09 -11.91
CA GLU A 4 15.01 -18.38 -11.37
C GLU A 4 14.57 -18.24 -9.91
N ALA A 5 15.31 -17.46 -9.12
CA ALA A 5 14.96 -17.17 -7.73
C ALA A 5 13.59 -16.49 -7.61
N ASP A 6 13.28 -15.52 -8.49
CA ASP A 6 11.97 -14.86 -8.52
C ASP A 6 10.84 -15.84 -8.85
N ARG A 7 11.09 -16.77 -9.80
CA ARG A 7 10.11 -17.79 -10.18
C ARG A 7 9.84 -18.76 -9.04
N THR A 8 10.88 -19.19 -8.31
CA THR A 8 10.72 -20.05 -7.13
C THR A 8 9.93 -19.34 -6.03
N ALA A 9 10.28 -18.10 -5.69
CA ALA A 9 9.57 -17.32 -4.66
C ALA A 9 8.08 -17.13 -5.00
N LEU A 10 7.76 -16.84 -6.27
CA LEU A 10 6.38 -16.72 -6.72
C LEU A 10 5.63 -18.06 -6.64
N ALA A 11 6.27 -19.16 -7.00
CA ALA A 11 5.66 -20.50 -6.91
C ALA A 11 5.38 -20.92 -5.46
N GLU A 12 6.30 -20.64 -4.52
CA GLU A 12 6.13 -20.88 -3.09
C GLU A 12 4.95 -20.07 -2.52
N ALA A 13 4.73 -18.86 -3.03
CA ALA A 13 3.56 -18.03 -2.72
C ALA A 13 2.28 -18.48 -3.43
N GLY A 14 2.29 -19.59 -4.18
CA GLY A 14 1.16 -20.11 -4.94
C GLY A 14 0.88 -19.40 -6.26
N ILE A 15 1.77 -18.50 -6.71
CA ILE A 15 1.67 -17.77 -7.97
C ILE A 15 2.49 -18.52 -9.03
N THR A 16 1.85 -19.52 -9.64
CA THR A 16 2.51 -20.40 -10.62
C THR A 16 2.38 -19.92 -12.07
N ASN A 17 1.50 -18.95 -12.35
CA ASN A 17 1.24 -18.43 -13.69
C ASN A 17 1.54 -16.92 -13.76
N ILE A 18 2.71 -16.60 -14.32
CA ILE A 18 3.20 -15.22 -14.47
C ILE A 18 2.34 -14.40 -15.42
N ASP A 19 1.84 -14.99 -16.51
CA ASP A 19 0.97 -14.28 -17.46
C ASP A 19 -0.35 -13.88 -16.80
N ARG A 20 -0.87 -14.73 -15.90
CA ARG A 20 -2.04 -14.42 -15.08
C ARG A 20 -1.75 -13.29 -14.08
N LEU A 21 -0.57 -13.27 -13.47
CA LEU A 21 -0.13 -12.18 -12.60
C LEU A 21 -0.05 -10.86 -13.37
N ALA A 22 0.62 -10.85 -14.52
CA ALA A 22 0.74 -9.68 -15.38
C ALA A 22 -0.64 -9.18 -15.87
N SER A 23 -1.52 -10.11 -16.25
CA SER A 23 -2.90 -9.80 -16.65
C SER A 23 -3.71 -9.17 -15.50
N ALA A 24 -3.55 -9.68 -14.28
CA ALA A 24 -4.21 -9.15 -13.09
C ALA A 24 -3.69 -7.74 -12.73
N ALA A 25 -2.37 -7.52 -12.79
CA ALA A 25 -1.76 -6.21 -12.60
C ALA A 25 -2.28 -5.20 -13.63
N ALA A 26 -2.34 -5.59 -14.91
CA ALA A 26 -2.89 -4.73 -15.96
C ALA A 26 -4.39 -4.43 -15.74
N ALA A 27 -5.18 -5.40 -15.28
CA ALA A 27 -6.59 -5.18 -14.96
C ALA A 27 -6.77 -4.21 -13.79
N PHE A 28 -5.93 -4.32 -12.76
CA PHE A 28 -5.91 -3.41 -11.63
C PHE A 28 -5.62 -1.97 -12.07
N LEU A 29 -4.57 -1.75 -12.87
CA LEU A 29 -4.19 -0.42 -13.37
C LEU A 29 -5.29 0.22 -14.23
N ARG A 30 -6.04 -0.57 -15.00
CA ARG A 30 -7.20 -0.07 -15.77
C ARG A 30 -8.36 0.35 -14.87
N ALA A 31 -8.61 -0.39 -13.79
CA ALA A 31 -9.71 -0.10 -12.86
C ALA A 31 -9.36 1.04 -11.88
N HIS A 32 -8.08 1.23 -11.61
CA HIS A 32 -7.54 2.22 -10.69
C HIS A 32 -6.44 2.99 -11.40
N PRO A 33 -6.80 3.93 -12.31
CA PRO A 33 -5.81 4.74 -13.00
C PRO A 33 -4.97 5.45 -11.93
N ILE A 34 -3.67 5.16 -11.94
CA ILE A 34 -2.70 5.93 -11.15
C ILE A 34 -2.87 7.36 -11.66
N TYR A 35 -3.35 8.26 -10.81
CA TYR A 35 -3.44 9.66 -11.16
C TYR A 35 -2.04 10.12 -11.56
N GLU A 36 -1.82 10.41 -12.84
CA GLU A 36 -0.67 11.20 -13.26
C GLU A 36 -0.86 12.56 -12.60
N ALA A 37 -0.21 12.76 -11.45
CA ALA A 37 0.03 14.10 -10.98
C ALA A 37 0.83 14.78 -12.08
N GLN A 38 0.37 15.95 -12.56
CA GLN A 38 1.18 16.75 -13.46
C GLN A 38 2.56 16.89 -12.83
N PRO A 39 3.65 16.63 -13.57
CA PRO A 39 4.98 16.71 -13.02
C PRO A 39 5.11 18.07 -12.35
N VAL A 40 5.38 18.07 -11.04
CA VAL A 40 5.58 19.29 -10.29
C VAL A 40 6.81 19.93 -10.92
N LEU A 41 6.58 21.01 -11.69
CA LEU A 41 7.63 21.66 -12.50
C LEU A 41 8.74 22.30 -11.65
N ASN A 42 8.54 22.39 -10.33
CA ASN A 42 9.58 22.76 -9.39
C ASN A 42 10.46 21.54 -9.12
N ALA A 43 11.50 21.38 -9.95
CA ALA A 43 12.62 20.52 -9.61
C ALA A 43 13.16 20.92 -8.23
N LEU A 44 13.39 19.93 -7.37
CA LEU A 44 14.02 20.15 -6.08
C LEU A 44 15.39 20.80 -6.28
N SER A 45 15.75 21.74 -5.42
CA SER A 45 17.13 22.24 -5.35
C SER A 45 18.08 21.15 -4.84
N GLU A 46 19.38 21.25 -5.14
CA GLU A 46 20.39 20.30 -4.65
C GLU A 46 20.38 20.16 -3.11
N ALA A 47 20.09 21.25 -2.40
CA ALA A 47 19.99 21.26 -0.94
C ALA A 47 18.77 20.48 -0.44
N GLU A 48 17.62 20.61 -1.09
CA GLU A 48 16.41 19.84 -0.77
C GLU A 48 16.59 18.36 -1.09
N GLU A 49 17.25 18.06 -2.21
CA GLU A 49 17.57 16.68 -2.56
C GLU A 49 18.50 16.04 -1.53
N ALA A 50 19.57 16.74 -1.15
CA ALA A 50 20.51 16.28 -0.13
C ALA A 50 19.83 16.09 1.23
N PHE A 51 18.95 17.01 1.62
CA PHE A 51 18.16 16.90 2.84
C PHE A 51 17.28 15.65 2.83
N LEU A 52 16.50 15.43 1.76
CA LEU A 52 15.62 14.28 1.64
C LEU A 52 16.39 12.95 1.63
N ARG A 53 17.52 12.88 0.90
CA ARG A 53 18.42 11.71 0.94
C ARG A 53 18.96 11.47 2.36
N GLY A 54 19.36 12.53 3.06
CA GLY A 54 19.81 12.47 4.46
C GLY A 54 18.73 12.00 5.43
N ALA A 55 17.47 12.31 5.14
CA ALA A 55 16.30 11.83 5.87
C ALA A 55 15.86 10.40 5.49
N GLY A 56 16.55 9.76 4.53
CA GLY A 56 16.29 8.38 4.11
C GLY A 56 15.35 8.23 2.91
N ALA A 57 14.96 9.32 2.24
CA ALA A 57 14.16 9.24 1.02
C ALA A 57 14.97 8.58 -0.12
N ARG A 58 14.35 7.61 -0.79
CA ARG A 58 14.92 6.89 -1.93
C ARG A 58 14.29 7.38 -3.25
N GLY A 59 15.09 7.46 -4.31
CA GLY A 59 14.64 7.96 -5.62
C GLY A 59 14.56 9.48 -5.74
N VAL A 60 15.28 10.22 -4.89
CA VAL A 60 15.38 11.69 -4.97
C VAL A 60 16.39 12.10 -6.04
N GLY A 61 15.93 12.86 -7.02
CA GLY A 61 16.71 13.29 -8.19
C GLY A 61 16.27 12.52 -9.44
N THR A 62 17.23 11.90 -10.14
CA THR A 62 16.95 11.18 -11.39
C THR A 62 16.12 9.91 -11.16
N TRP A 63 15.07 9.75 -11.97
CA TRP A 63 14.27 8.53 -12.00
C TRP A 63 15.12 7.29 -12.33
N SER A 64 14.84 6.18 -11.65
CA SER A 64 15.42 4.86 -11.91
C SER A 64 14.35 3.79 -11.73
N ASP A 65 14.24 2.87 -12.69
CA ASP A 65 13.28 1.77 -12.65
C ASP A 65 13.52 0.84 -11.44
N ASP A 66 14.78 0.65 -11.03
CA ASP A 66 15.14 -0.14 -9.85
C ASP A 66 14.64 0.56 -8.57
N SER A 67 14.82 1.88 -8.47
CA SER A 67 14.30 2.66 -7.33
C SER A 67 12.76 2.66 -7.29
N ALA A 68 12.11 2.69 -8.44
CA ALA A 68 10.66 2.59 -8.53
C ALA A 68 10.16 1.22 -8.07
N ALA A 69 10.82 0.14 -8.50
CA ALA A 69 10.50 -1.23 -8.08
C ALA A 69 10.69 -1.41 -6.56
N ASP A 70 11.79 -0.92 -6.01
CA ASP A 70 12.06 -0.95 -4.56
C ASP A 70 10.99 -0.21 -3.76
N ASN A 71 10.60 0.99 -4.21
CA ASN A 71 9.56 1.78 -3.55
C ASN A 71 8.20 1.06 -3.57
N VAL A 72 7.82 0.45 -4.69
CA VAL A 72 6.59 -0.35 -4.77
C VAL A 72 6.66 -1.55 -3.83
N ALA A 73 7.81 -2.23 -3.73
CA ALA A 73 7.98 -3.35 -2.83
C ALA A 73 7.84 -2.95 -1.36
N VAL A 74 8.43 -1.81 -0.96
CA VAL A 74 8.30 -1.26 0.40
C VAL A 74 6.84 -0.92 0.70
N ILE A 75 6.17 -0.16 -0.18
CA ILE A 75 4.77 0.24 0.00
C ILE A 75 3.86 -1.00 0.08
N ALA A 76 4.07 -1.99 -0.79
CA ALA A 76 3.30 -3.23 -0.77
C ALA A 76 3.52 -4.02 0.52
N GLY A 77 4.76 -4.09 1.01
CA GLY A 77 5.12 -4.73 2.28
C GLY A 77 4.48 -4.03 3.48
N GLU A 78 4.60 -2.71 3.57
CA GLU A 78 3.98 -1.90 4.64
C GLU A 78 2.45 -2.01 4.62
N PHE A 79 1.85 -1.95 3.44
CA PHE A 79 0.41 -2.15 3.27
C PHE A 79 -0.02 -3.55 3.72
N ALA A 80 0.71 -4.60 3.32
CA ALA A 80 0.43 -5.96 3.74
C ALA A 80 0.49 -6.11 5.28
N GLN A 81 1.54 -5.58 5.91
CA GLN A 81 1.67 -5.56 7.38
C GLN A 81 0.52 -4.80 8.05
N MET A 82 0.13 -3.66 7.49
CA MET A 82 -0.99 -2.87 7.98
C MET A 82 -2.31 -3.64 7.89
N VAL A 83 -2.55 -4.37 6.79
CA VAL A 83 -3.73 -5.21 6.61
C VAL A 83 -3.72 -6.40 7.58
N THR A 84 -2.59 -7.10 7.72
CA THR A 84 -2.46 -8.27 8.60
C THR A 84 -2.71 -7.94 10.08
N THR A 85 -2.35 -6.73 10.51
CA THR A 85 -2.52 -6.27 11.89
C THR A 85 -3.80 -5.46 12.11
N ALA A 86 -4.55 -5.17 11.05
CA ALA A 86 -5.80 -4.42 11.13
C ALA A 86 -6.91 -5.21 11.83
N LEU A 87 -7.86 -4.47 12.41
CA LEU A 87 -8.99 -5.01 13.16
C LEU A 87 -10.24 -5.11 12.29
N GLY A 88 -11.02 -6.17 12.47
CA GLY A 88 -12.36 -6.26 11.91
C GLY A 88 -13.32 -5.29 12.61
N GLN A 89 -14.44 -4.96 11.98
CA GLN A 89 -15.43 -4.05 12.58
C GLN A 89 -15.98 -4.54 13.93
N LYS A 90 -16.04 -5.86 14.15
CA LYS A 90 -16.45 -6.45 15.43
C LYS A 90 -15.41 -6.20 16.52
N ASP A 91 -14.13 -6.36 16.20
CA ASP A 91 -13.04 -6.15 17.14
C ASP A 91 -12.89 -4.68 17.49
N VAL A 92 -13.07 -3.79 16.50
CA VAL A 92 -13.14 -2.33 16.74
C VAL A 92 -14.32 -1.97 17.63
N ALA A 93 -15.50 -2.57 17.40
CA ALA A 93 -16.67 -2.33 18.24
C ALA A 93 -16.42 -2.74 19.70
N ALA A 94 -15.80 -3.90 19.92
CA ALA A 94 -15.39 -4.36 21.24
C ALA A 94 -14.34 -3.44 21.88
N LEU A 95 -13.31 -3.05 21.12
CA LEU A 95 -12.24 -2.17 21.58
C LEU A 95 -12.76 -0.80 22.04
N LEU A 96 -13.71 -0.24 21.31
CA LEU A 96 -14.29 1.08 21.59
C LEU A 96 -15.49 1.03 22.55
N GLY A 97 -15.96 -0.15 22.94
CA GLY A 97 -17.15 -0.30 23.78
C GLY A 97 -18.45 0.18 23.11
N VAL A 98 -18.56 0.06 21.79
CA VAL A 98 -19.72 0.53 21.00
C VAL A 98 -20.35 -0.60 20.17
N GLY A 99 -21.55 -0.37 19.64
CA GLY A 99 -22.15 -1.30 18.68
C GLY A 99 -21.49 -1.22 17.28
N THR A 100 -21.47 -2.33 16.55
CA THR A 100 -20.93 -2.41 15.17
C THR A 100 -21.60 -1.42 14.20
N SER A 101 -22.87 -1.08 14.42
CA SER A 101 -23.58 -0.03 13.67
C SER A 101 -22.92 1.34 13.83
N ARG A 102 -22.40 1.66 15.02
CA ARG A 102 -21.70 2.93 15.26
C ARG A 102 -20.35 2.98 14.55
N VAL A 103 -19.61 1.88 14.54
CA VAL A 103 -18.37 1.74 13.76
C VAL A 103 -18.65 1.97 12.27
N ARG A 104 -19.71 1.34 11.73
CA ARG A 104 -20.10 1.53 10.33
C ARG A 104 -20.45 2.99 10.02
N GLN A 105 -21.21 3.66 10.88
CA GLN A 105 -21.51 5.09 10.72
C GLN A 105 -20.23 5.93 10.65
N LYS A 106 -19.26 5.69 11.54
CA LYS A 106 -17.99 6.41 11.54
C LYS A 106 -17.15 6.13 10.30
N LEU A 107 -17.17 4.91 9.78
CA LEU A 107 -16.53 4.56 8.51
C LEU A 107 -17.16 5.28 7.31
N GLU A 108 -18.49 5.34 7.24
CA GLU A 108 -19.19 6.07 6.16
C GLU A 108 -19.01 7.58 6.28
N ALA A 109 -18.87 8.11 7.50
CA ALA A 109 -18.57 9.52 7.75
C ALA A 109 -17.09 9.89 7.53
N GLY A 110 -16.22 8.93 7.23
CA GLY A 110 -14.77 9.18 7.05
C GLY A 110 -14.03 9.51 8.35
N GLU A 111 -14.64 9.25 9.51
CA GLU A 111 -14.05 9.51 10.83
C GLU A 111 -13.17 8.35 11.34
N LEU A 112 -13.27 7.18 10.70
CA LEU A 112 -12.38 6.04 10.92
C LEU A 112 -11.73 5.63 9.60
N TYR A 113 -10.45 5.30 9.66
CA TYR A 113 -9.73 4.77 8.51
C TYR A 113 -10.07 3.30 8.30
N ALA A 114 -10.34 2.93 7.05
CA ALA A 114 -10.50 1.54 6.65
C ALA A 114 -9.80 1.21 5.33
N LEU A 115 -9.24 0.01 5.28
CA LEU A 115 -8.69 -0.61 4.09
C LEU A 115 -9.69 -1.61 3.53
N ARG A 116 -9.87 -1.62 2.21
CA ARG A 116 -10.67 -2.64 1.52
C ARG A 116 -9.80 -3.86 1.25
N THR A 117 -10.28 -5.02 1.66
CA THR A 117 -9.67 -6.33 1.40
C THR A 117 -10.69 -7.24 0.70
N THR A 118 -10.25 -8.41 0.25
CA THR A 118 -11.15 -9.45 -0.29
C THR A 118 -12.17 -9.94 0.74
N GLY A 119 -11.85 -9.87 2.04
CA GLY A 119 -12.73 -10.23 3.15
C GLY A 119 -13.61 -9.09 3.68
N GLY A 120 -13.57 -7.91 3.05
CA GLY A 120 -14.31 -6.72 3.49
C GLY A 120 -13.41 -5.59 4.02
N ARG A 121 -13.99 -4.66 4.77
CA ARG A 121 -13.27 -3.51 5.33
C ARG A 121 -12.63 -3.84 6.67
N VAL A 122 -11.34 -3.57 6.81
CA VAL A 122 -10.57 -3.67 8.05
C VAL A 122 -10.06 -2.30 8.48
N CYS A 123 -9.88 -2.08 9.77
CA CYS A 123 -9.47 -0.80 10.35
C CYS A 123 -8.01 -0.88 10.82
N PRO A 124 -7.07 -0.10 10.26
CA PRO A 124 -5.67 -0.12 10.69
C PRO A 124 -5.51 0.10 12.19
N ARG A 125 -4.63 -0.66 12.83
CA ARG A 125 -4.50 -0.66 14.31
C ARG A 125 -3.97 0.66 14.87
N PHE A 126 -3.09 1.35 14.15
CA PHE A 126 -2.44 2.58 14.62
C PHE A 126 -3.42 3.70 15.03
N GLN A 127 -4.66 3.68 14.51
CA GLN A 127 -5.65 4.73 14.79
C GLN A 127 -6.29 4.61 16.18
N PHE A 128 -6.09 3.48 16.88
CA PHE A 128 -6.70 3.22 18.19
C PHE A 128 -5.71 3.39 19.36
N GLY A 129 -4.53 3.95 19.10
CA GLY A 129 -3.44 4.03 20.06
C GLY A 129 -2.59 2.74 20.13
N PRO A 130 -1.52 2.74 20.94
CA PRO A 130 -0.71 1.55 21.20
C PRO A 130 -1.51 0.43 21.90
#